data_AF-A0A836SKN1-F1
#
_entry.id   AF-A0A836SKN1-F1
#
_cell.length_a   1.000
_cell.length_b   1.000
_cell.length_c   1.000
_cell.angle_alpha   90.00
_cell.angle_beta   90.00
_cell.angle_gamma   90.00
#
_symmetry.space_group_name_H-M   'P 1'
#
loop_
_entity.id
_entity.type
_entity.pdbx_description
1 polymer ?
#
loop_
_entity_poly.entity_id
_entity_poly.type
_entity_poly.pdbx_seq_one_letter_code
_entity_poly.pdbx_strand_id
1 'polypeptide(L)'
;MIRGSEDTRYTFPIGVIKVWETRLLTKIHYDRLLTLPDETRILPSLHDTTYGQFRDMPFERVLESVQTGAYDFLVRYCIDPEIIDLIQLPKRIHNLKVEFKGKLLERDYQDLLYDVKSAAIDGIEEVVTQFLETKDPFLLDVGLDRIEILTAINLAARFPFLVNYYRLKADLYNISSLIRLARLGLGRKTGLSLFVHTDGFKPEYLASLLDQGFDGIRSSFSRSPYQNLIAQGLDFLEKKNSFLRFERLIDESLLSYMKQARRFIFGVEPLFCYYSFLEAEITRLRRIYIGKLHRLPVDEIRESLPEVY
;
A
#
# COMPACT_ATOMS: atom_id res chain seq x y z
N MET A 1 -11.99 16.23 14.91
CA MET A 1 -11.57 16.92 13.67
C MET A 1 -10.16 16.46 13.34
N ILE A 2 -9.92 15.92 12.15
CA ILE A 2 -8.56 15.49 11.76
C ILE A 2 -7.71 16.74 11.57
N ARG A 3 -6.54 16.78 12.20
CA ARG A 3 -5.62 17.92 12.18
C ARG A 3 -4.43 17.60 11.26
N GLY A 4 -4.01 18.59 10.47
CA GLY A 4 -2.74 18.56 9.74
C GLY A 4 -1.61 19.20 10.56
N SER A 5 -0.41 19.30 9.99
CA SER A 5 0.76 19.87 10.67
C SER A 5 0.80 21.41 10.69
N GLU A 6 -0.03 22.08 9.89
CA GLU A 6 -0.22 23.55 9.87
C GLU A 6 1.07 24.36 9.58
N ASP A 7 2.01 23.80 8.83
CA ASP A 7 3.27 24.46 8.47
C ASP A 7 3.17 25.25 7.15
N THR A 8 3.37 26.58 7.24
CA THR A 8 3.26 27.52 6.11
C THR A 8 4.43 27.45 5.13
N ARG A 9 5.56 26.84 5.50
CA ARG A 9 6.71 26.67 4.58
C ARG A 9 6.37 25.79 3.38
N TYR A 10 5.33 24.96 3.51
CA TYR A 10 4.81 24.13 2.44
C TYR A 10 3.83 24.87 1.50
N THR A 11 3.55 26.16 1.69
CA THR A 11 2.54 26.88 0.87
C THR A 11 2.86 26.84 -0.63
N PHE A 12 4.12 27.11 -1.01
CA PHE A 12 4.53 27.03 -2.42
C PHE A 12 4.37 25.62 -3.00
N PRO A 13 4.97 24.56 -2.42
CA PRO A 13 4.83 23.24 -2.99
C PRO A 13 3.39 22.73 -2.97
N ILE A 14 2.57 23.06 -1.97
CA ILE A 14 1.13 22.74 -1.98
C ILE A 14 0.44 23.36 -3.20
N GLY A 15 0.74 24.62 -3.55
CA GLY A 15 0.19 25.25 -4.74
C GLY A 15 0.50 24.49 -6.03
N VAL A 16 1.73 23.98 -6.18
CA VAL A 16 2.12 23.13 -7.32
C VAL A 16 1.38 21.79 -7.28
N ILE A 17 1.32 21.14 -6.11
CA ILE A 17 0.60 19.87 -5.92
C ILE A 17 -0.87 20.03 -6.30
N LYS A 18 -1.54 21.13 -5.94
CA LYS A 18 -2.94 21.37 -6.32
C LYS A 18 -3.15 21.39 -7.83
N VAL A 19 -2.19 21.94 -8.59
CA VAL A 19 -2.23 21.91 -10.07
C VAL A 19 -2.02 20.48 -10.56
N TRP A 20 -1.05 19.75 -10.00
CA TRP A 20 -0.76 18.38 -10.41
C TRP A 20 -1.87 17.39 -10.08
N GLU A 21 -2.59 17.58 -8.97
CA GLU A 21 -3.76 16.79 -8.58
C GLU A 21 -4.85 16.79 -9.67
N THR A 22 -4.96 17.87 -10.46
CA THR A 22 -5.93 17.95 -11.56
C THR A 22 -5.59 17.05 -12.75
N ARG A 23 -4.36 16.54 -12.82
CA ARG A 23 -3.84 15.70 -13.90
C ARG A 23 -3.77 14.21 -13.55
N LEU A 24 -4.15 13.83 -12.33
CA LEU A 24 -4.29 12.44 -11.92
C LEU A 24 -5.45 11.76 -12.66
N LEU A 25 -5.36 10.44 -12.82
CA LEU A 25 -6.36 9.64 -13.48
C LEU A 25 -7.64 9.56 -12.67
N THR A 26 -8.74 9.84 -13.36
CA THR A 26 -10.11 9.74 -12.83
C THR A 26 -10.77 8.42 -13.23
N LYS A 27 -11.97 8.15 -12.69
CA LYS A 27 -12.75 6.95 -13.03
C LYS A 27 -12.92 6.75 -14.53
N ILE A 28 -13.20 7.84 -15.24
CA ILE A 28 -13.40 7.85 -16.69
C ILE A 28 -12.15 7.33 -17.41
N HIS A 29 -10.96 7.68 -16.93
CA HIS A 29 -9.71 7.20 -17.52
C HIS A 29 -9.58 5.68 -17.34
N TYR A 30 -9.80 5.16 -16.13
CA TYR A 30 -9.71 3.73 -15.86
C TYR A 30 -10.77 2.91 -16.59
N ASP A 31 -12.02 3.39 -16.63
CA ASP A 31 -13.09 2.74 -17.39
C ASP A 31 -12.72 2.68 -18.88
N ARG A 32 -12.17 3.77 -19.45
CA ARG A 32 -11.64 3.79 -20.83
C ARG A 32 -10.52 2.77 -21.03
N LEU A 33 -9.51 2.76 -20.14
CA LEU A 33 -8.37 1.85 -20.22
C LEU A 33 -8.80 0.38 -20.22
N LEU A 34 -9.79 0.02 -19.40
CA LEU A 34 -10.32 -1.34 -19.31
C LEU A 34 -11.01 -1.80 -20.60
N THR A 35 -11.56 -0.88 -21.40
CA THR A 35 -12.18 -1.19 -22.70
C THR A 35 -11.20 -1.33 -23.85
N LEU A 36 -9.93 -0.97 -23.66
CA LEU A 36 -8.92 -1.07 -24.72
C LEU A 36 -8.67 -2.52 -25.14
N PRO A 37 -8.40 -2.77 -26.43
CA PRO A 37 -8.18 -4.13 -26.93
C PRO A 37 -6.85 -4.72 -26.45
N ASP A 38 -5.81 -3.89 -26.32
CA ASP A 38 -4.44 -4.30 -26.02
C ASP A 38 -3.66 -3.19 -25.29
N GLU A 39 -2.49 -3.54 -24.78
CA GLU A 39 -1.61 -2.69 -23.99
C GLU A 39 -0.97 -1.55 -24.79
N THR A 40 -0.81 -1.70 -26.10
CA THR A 40 -0.17 -0.69 -26.97
C THR A 40 -1.02 0.58 -27.08
N ARG A 41 -2.32 0.48 -26.82
CA ARG A 41 -3.26 1.60 -26.83
C ARG A 41 -3.32 2.38 -25.52
N ILE A 42 -2.67 1.90 -24.45
CA ILE A 42 -2.71 2.55 -23.13
C ILE A 42 -2.10 3.96 -23.18
N LEU A 43 -0.83 4.11 -23.58
CA LEU A 43 -0.18 5.43 -23.62
C LEU A 43 -0.89 6.43 -24.56
N PRO A 44 -1.27 6.06 -25.80
CA PRO A 44 -2.06 6.96 -26.65
C PRO A 44 -3.36 7.45 -26.01
N SER A 45 -4.00 6.60 -25.20
CA SER A 45 -5.22 6.95 -24.48
C SER A 45 -5.00 7.88 -23.28
N LEU A 46 -3.76 8.14 -22.87
CA LEU A 46 -3.41 8.99 -21.71
C LEU A 46 -2.83 10.35 -22.12
N HIS A 47 -3.04 10.76 -23.37
CA HIS A 47 -2.46 11.97 -23.96
C HIS A 47 -2.82 13.29 -23.25
N ASP A 48 -3.95 13.31 -22.54
CA ASP A 48 -4.52 14.42 -21.77
C ASP A 48 -4.05 14.47 -20.31
N THR A 49 -3.15 13.56 -19.92
CA THR A 49 -2.71 13.34 -18.53
C THR A 49 -1.22 13.64 -18.36
N THR A 50 -0.69 13.46 -17.15
CA THR A 50 0.77 13.63 -16.89
C THR A 50 1.65 12.65 -17.68
N TYR A 51 1.08 11.55 -18.19
CA TYR A 51 1.77 10.54 -18.97
C TYR A 51 1.91 10.93 -20.46
N GLY A 52 1.05 11.83 -20.94
CA GLY A 52 0.95 12.21 -22.35
C GLY A 52 2.18 12.91 -22.94
N GLN A 53 3.13 13.33 -22.09
CA GLN A 53 4.39 13.96 -22.50
C GLN A 53 5.49 12.96 -22.89
N PHE A 54 5.32 11.66 -22.63
CA PHE A 54 6.34 10.62 -22.84
C PHE A 54 5.93 9.59 -23.91
N ARG A 55 5.21 10.01 -24.96
CA ARG A 55 4.54 9.09 -25.91
C ARG A 55 5.48 8.14 -26.65
N ASP A 56 6.72 8.55 -26.86
CA ASP A 56 7.71 7.79 -27.63
C ASP A 56 8.60 6.88 -26.76
N MET A 57 8.31 6.77 -25.46
CA MET A 57 9.07 5.94 -24.53
C MET A 57 8.37 4.60 -24.24
N PRO A 58 9.13 3.54 -23.91
CA PRO A 58 8.55 2.30 -23.40
C PRO A 58 7.70 2.56 -22.14
N PHE A 59 6.59 1.82 -21.99
CA PHE A 59 5.61 2.06 -20.93
C PHE A 59 6.21 2.12 -19.52
N GLU A 60 7.07 1.17 -19.14
CA GLU A 60 7.71 1.19 -17.82
C GLU A 60 8.62 2.41 -17.62
N ARG A 61 9.33 2.85 -18.68
CA ARG A 61 10.16 4.06 -18.63
C ARG A 61 9.31 5.33 -18.46
N VAL A 62 8.10 5.35 -19.00
CA VAL A 62 7.12 6.42 -18.76
C VAL A 62 6.73 6.47 -17.28
N LEU A 63 6.37 5.33 -16.69
CA LEU A 63 5.99 5.22 -15.29
C LEU A 63 7.14 5.65 -14.36
N GLU A 64 8.36 5.16 -14.63
CA GLU A 64 9.59 5.57 -13.92
C GLU A 64 9.79 7.08 -14.00
N SER A 65 9.72 7.68 -15.20
CA SER A 65 9.96 9.10 -15.40
C SER A 65 8.96 9.98 -14.62
N VAL A 66 7.68 9.58 -14.59
CA VAL A 66 6.64 10.26 -13.81
C VAL A 66 6.90 10.12 -12.31
N GLN A 67 7.23 8.93 -11.83
CA GLN A 67 7.52 8.68 -10.42
C GLN A 67 8.75 9.46 -9.96
N THR A 68 9.84 9.45 -10.74
CA THR A 68 11.08 10.17 -10.46
C THR A 68 10.83 11.67 -10.41
N GLY A 69 10.11 12.25 -11.38
CA GLY A 69 9.80 13.67 -11.36
C GLY A 69 9.01 14.12 -10.12
N ALA A 70 8.05 13.30 -9.68
CA ALA A 70 7.30 13.58 -8.46
C ALA A 70 8.14 13.39 -7.18
N TYR A 71 9.02 12.38 -7.18
CA TYR A 71 9.93 12.10 -6.08
C TYR A 71 10.99 13.21 -5.92
N ASP A 72 11.60 13.66 -7.02
CA ASP A 72 12.57 14.75 -7.02
C ASP A 72 11.95 16.05 -6.53
N PHE A 73 10.70 16.33 -6.93
CA PHE A 73 9.93 17.46 -6.40
C PHE A 73 9.77 17.33 -4.88
N LEU A 74 9.37 16.16 -4.40
CA LEU A 74 9.22 15.93 -2.97
C LEU A 74 10.55 16.12 -2.22
N VAL A 75 11.64 15.50 -2.66
CA VAL A 75 12.97 15.65 -2.02
C VAL A 75 13.43 17.10 -2.00
N ARG A 76 13.13 17.87 -3.05
CA ARG A 76 13.50 19.28 -3.15
C ARG A 76 12.74 20.18 -2.19
N TYR A 77 11.46 19.91 -1.95
CA TYR A 77 10.57 20.82 -1.21
C TYR A 77 10.11 20.28 0.14
N CYS A 78 10.37 19.02 0.46
CA CYS A 78 10.09 18.44 1.76
C CYS A 78 11.18 18.81 2.76
N ILE A 79 10.79 19.57 3.79
CA ILE A 79 11.72 20.06 4.81
C ILE A 79 11.91 19.02 5.92
N ASP A 80 10.90 18.17 6.11
CA ASP A 80 10.90 17.12 7.13
C ASP A 80 11.47 15.81 6.55
N PRO A 81 12.69 15.39 6.95
CA PRO A 81 13.33 14.17 6.43
C PRO A 81 12.54 12.90 6.77
N GLU A 82 11.80 12.89 7.88
CA GLU A 82 10.96 11.76 8.29
C GLU A 82 9.93 11.39 7.21
N ILE A 83 9.46 12.37 6.44
CA ILE A 83 8.50 12.15 5.34
C ILE A 83 9.16 11.45 4.15
N ILE A 84 10.41 11.79 3.86
CA ILE A 84 11.19 11.09 2.83
C ILE A 84 11.45 9.65 3.26
N ASP A 85 11.80 9.44 4.53
CA ASP A 85 11.99 8.09 5.08
C ASP A 85 10.69 7.28 5.06
N LEU A 86 9.54 7.88 5.38
CA LEU A 86 8.22 7.22 5.27
C LEU A 86 7.91 6.74 3.85
N ILE A 87 8.34 7.49 2.84
CA ILE A 87 8.14 7.14 1.43
C ILE A 87 9.12 6.07 0.94
N GLN A 88 10.36 6.09 1.44
CA GLN A 88 11.35 5.07 1.09
C GLN A 88 11.17 3.76 1.86
N LEU A 89 10.57 3.80 3.05
CA LEU A 89 10.48 2.65 3.95
C LEU A 89 9.85 1.40 3.30
N PRO A 90 8.71 1.48 2.57
CA PRO A 90 8.15 0.31 1.89
C PRO A 90 9.10 -0.31 0.86
N LYS A 91 9.89 0.52 0.17
CA LYS A 91 10.89 0.07 -0.81
C LYS A 91 12.06 -0.64 -0.12
N ARG A 92 12.54 -0.10 1.00
CA ARG A 92 13.57 -0.74 1.84
C ARG A 92 13.10 -2.11 2.35
N ILE A 93 11.86 -2.18 2.83
CA ILE A 93 11.25 -3.44 3.31
C ILE A 93 11.05 -4.45 2.17
N HIS A 94 10.62 -4.00 0.99
CA HIS A 94 10.55 -4.84 -0.20
C HIS A 94 11.90 -5.43 -0.58
N ASN A 95 12.96 -4.62 -0.61
CA ASN A 95 14.31 -5.10 -0.92
C ASN A 95 14.74 -6.21 0.06
N LEU A 96 14.49 -6.03 1.36
CA LEU A 96 14.78 -7.07 2.36
C LEU A 96 14.00 -8.36 2.08
N LYS A 97 12.69 -8.27 1.79
CA LYS A 97 11.87 -9.45 1.44
C LYS A 97 12.45 -10.19 0.22
N VAL A 98 12.81 -9.46 -0.83
CA VAL A 98 13.39 -10.02 -2.06
C VAL A 98 14.73 -10.68 -1.78
N GLU A 99 15.64 -10.01 -1.08
CA GLU A 99 16.97 -10.54 -0.76
C GLU A 99 16.90 -11.82 0.09
N PHE A 100 16.07 -11.85 1.15
CA PHE A 100 15.95 -13.02 2.00
C PHE A 100 15.27 -14.20 1.28
N LYS A 101 14.26 -13.95 0.45
CA LYS A 101 13.66 -14.99 -0.41
C LYS A 101 14.61 -15.48 -1.49
N GLY A 102 15.42 -14.59 -2.06
CA GLY A 102 16.48 -14.94 -3.02
C GLY A 102 17.52 -15.87 -2.41
N LYS A 103 17.98 -15.59 -1.20
CA LYS A 103 18.87 -16.46 -0.43
C LYS A 103 18.27 -17.84 -0.17
N LEU A 104 16.97 -17.91 0.14
CA LEU A 104 16.27 -19.19 0.35
C LEU A 104 16.19 -20.03 -0.94
N LEU A 105 15.95 -19.36 -2.08
CA LEU A 105 15.76 -20.01 -3.37
C LEU A 105 17.06 -20.18 -4.17
N GLU A 106 18.20 -19.76 -3.61
CA GLU A 106 19.51 -19.72 -4.27
C GLU A 106 19.45 -19.00 -5.64
N ARG A 107 18.67 -17.90 -5.69
CA ARG A 107 18.45 -17.09 -6.90
C ARG A 107 18.74 -15.63 -6.62
N ASP A 108 19.30 -14.97 -7.62
CA ASP A 108 19.49 -13.53 -7.61
C ASP A 108 18.29 -12.83 -8.24
N TYR A 109 17.84 -11.76 -7.57
CA TYR A 109 16.69 -10.95 -7.96
C TYR A 109 17.06 -9.46 -7.93
N GLN A 110 18.32 -9.09 -8.23
CA GLN A 110 18.75 -7.68 -8.30
C GLN A 110 17.80 -6.79 -9.11
N ASP A 111 17.28 -7.31 -10.22
CA ASP A 111 16.37 -6.57 -11.11
C ASP A 111 15.01 -6.22 -10.45
N LEU A 112 14.70 -6.83 -9.30
CA LEU A 112 13.48 -6.57 -8.53
C LEU A 112 13.70 -5.60 -7.34
N LEU A 113 14.94 -5.16 -7.12
CA LEU A 113 15.28 -4.24 -6.04
C LEU A 113 15.03 -2.79 -6.47
N TYR A 114 14.49 -2.01 -5.54
CA TYR A 114 14.42 -0.56 -5.69
C TYR A 114 15.79 0.05 -5.40
N ASP A 115 16.17 1.06 -6.19
CA ASP A 115 17.33 1.91 -5.89
C ASP A 115 17.01 2.86 -4.72
N VAL A 116 17.10 2.33 -3.51
CA VAL A 116 16.94 3.08 -2.26
C VAL A 116 18.09 2.76 -1.31
N LYS A 117 18.55 3.77 -0.59
CA LYS A 117 19.60 3.59 0.40
C LYS A 117 19.10 2.65 1.51
N SER A 118 19.91 1.64 1.82
CA SER A 118 19.72 0.84 3.02
C SER A 118 19.85 1.72 4.27
N ALA A 119 19.02 1.43 5.26
CA ALA A 119 19.03 2.09 6.56
C ALA A 119 18.84 1.01 7.63
N ALA A 120 19.40 1.23 8.81
CA ALA A 120 19.11 0.37 9.95
C ALA A 120 17.63 0.48 10.29
N ILE A 121 16.95 -0.67 10.41
CA ILE A 121 15.55 -0.76 10.83
C ILE A 121 15.52 -1.70 12.02
N ASP A 122 15.10 -1.17 13.16
CA ASP A 122 15.06 -1.92 14.42
C ASP A 122 14.10 -3.11 14.34
N GLY A 123 14.46 -4.21 14.99
CA GLY A 123 13.62 -5.41 15.12
C GLY A 123 13.70 -6.41 13.95
N ILE A 124 14.46 -6.12 12.89
CA ILE A 124 14.64 -7.07 11.77
C ILE A 124 15.28 -8.39 12.24
N GLU A 125 16.23 -8.33 13.18
CA GLU A 125 17.00 -9.49 13.64
C GLU A 125 16.10 -10.65 14.13
N GLU A 126 15.03 -10.33 14.86
CA GLU A 126 14.08 -11.33 15.35
C GLU A 126 13.35 -12.04 14.20
N VAL A 127 12.86 -11.27 13.22
CA VAL A 127 12.15 -11.80 12.04
C VAL A 127 13.09 -12.63 11.18
N VAL A 128 14.33 -12.17 10.98
CA VAL A 128 15.34 -12.91 10.22
C VAL A 128 15.73 -14.19 10.92
N THR A 129 15.93 -14.17 12.24
CA THR A 129 16.23 -15.38 13.03
C THR A 129 15.10 -16.40 12.88
N GLN A 130 13.85 -15.97 13.07
CA GLN A 130 12.69 -16.84 12.88
C GLN A 130 12.61 -17.39 11.46
N PHE A 131 12.87 -16.58 10.44
CA PHE A 131 12.87 -17.04 9.05
C PHE A 131 14.00 -18.03 8.76
N LEU A 132 15.19 -17.85 9.33
CA LEU A 132 16.30 -18.78 9.15
C LEU A 132 16.01 -20.15 9.77
N GLU A 133 15.28 -20.19 10.89
CA GLU A 133 14.84 -21.43 11.56
C GLU A 133 13.67 -22.12 10.83
N THR A 134 12.65 -21.35 10.45
CA THR A 134 11.39 -21.89 9.91
C THR A 134 11.40 -22.09 8.40
N LYS A 135 12.22 -21.29 7.68
CA LYS A 135 12.22 -21.17 6.21
C LYS A 135 10.85 -20.83 5.63
N ASP A 136 9.96 -20.20 6.41
CA ASP A 136 8.60 -19.85 6.02
C ASP A 136 8.54 -18.43 5.41
N PRO A 137 8.33 -18.27 4.09
CA PRO A 137 8.27 -16.96 3.44
C PRO A 137 7.08 -16.11 3.91
N PHE A 138 5.99 -16.73 4.39
CA PHE A 138 4.85 -16.00 4.91
C PHE A 138 5.18 -15.32 6.24
N LEU A 139 5.87 -16.01 7.16
CA LEU A 139 6.28 -15.43 8.43
C LEU A 139 7.30 -14.30 8.23
N LEU A 140 8.21 -14.43 7.26
CA LEU A 140 9.11 -13.36 6.86
C LEU A 140 8.34 -12.13 6.37
N ASP A 141 7.38 -12.32 5.46
CA ASP A 141 6.62 -11.20 4.89
C ASP A 141 5.83 -10.46 5.96
N VAL A 142 5.07 -11.19 6.77
CA VAL A 142 4.21 -10.61 7.81
C VAL A 142 5.05 -9.99 8.93
N GLY A 143 6.18 -10.60 9.31
CA GLY A 143 7.11 -10.02 10.27
C GLY A 143 7.72 -8.70 9.78
N LEU A 144 8.14 -8.63 8.52
CA LEU A 144 8.66 -7.41 7.92
C LEU A 144 7.57 -6.34 7.70
N ASP A 145 6.35 -6.72 7.35
CA ASP A 145 5.19 -5.81 7.28
C ASP A 145 4.86 -5.19 8.64
N ARG A 146 4.91 -5.99 9.71
CA ARG A 146 4.75 -5.50 11.09
C ARG A 146 5.80 -4.44 11.42
N ILE A 147 7.07 -4.71 11.10
CA ILE A 147 8.17 -3.77 11.32
C ILE A 147 7.93 -2.49 10.52
N GLU A 148 7.58 -2.59 9.23
CA GLU A 148 7.26 -1.43 8.39
C GLU A 148 6.23 -0.52 9.06
N ILE A 149 5.13 -1.09 9.56
CA ILE A 149 4.04 -0.33 10.17
C ILE A 149 4.49 0.34 11.47
N LEU A 150 5.19 -0.38 12.35
CA LEU A 150 5.68 0.17 13.62
C LEU A 150 6.69 1.31 13.38
N THR A 151 7.64 1.10 12.48
CA THR A 151 8.61 2.14 12.09
C THR A 151 7.91 3.34 11.47
N ALA A 152 6.91 3.13 10.61
CA ALA A 152 6.15 4.22 10.01
C ALA A 152 5.33 5.02 11.03
N ILE A 153 4.72 4.38 12.03
CA ILE A 153 4.02 5.08 13.11
C ILE A 153 4.99 5.98 13.89
N ASN A 154 6.20 5.49 14.17
CA ASN A 154 7.23 6.26 14.86
C ASN A 154 7.72 7.46 14.04
N LEU A 155 8.05 7.26 12.76
CA LEU A 155 8.45 8.35 11.86
C LEU A 155 7.33 9.39 11.70
N ALA A 156 6.08 8.94 11.67
CA ALA A 156 4.92 9.81 11.53
C ALA A 156 4.58 10.59 12.82
N ALA A 157 5.19 10.30 13.97
CA ALA A 157 4.73 10.73 15.30
C ALA A 157 4.44 12.25 15.45
N ARG A 158 5.18 13.09 14.71
CA ARG A 158 5.03 14.55 14.71
C ARG A 158 3.90 15.07 13.79
N PHE A 159 3.30 14.21 12.98
CA PHE A 159 2.34 14.55 11.94
C PHE A 159 0.99 13.87 12.24
N PRO A 160 0.05 14.55 12.95
CA PRO A 160 -1.17 13.91 13.45
C PRO A 160 -2.00 13.22 12.38
N PHE A 161 -2.06 13.78 11.17
CA PHE A 161 -2.74 13.15 10.05
C PHE A 161 -2.12 11.82 9.64
N LEU A 162 -0.77 11.78 9.55
CA LEU A 162 -0.02 10.59 9.12
C LEU A 162 0.02 9.51 10.20
N VAL A 163 0.13 9.88 11.49
CA VAL A 163 0.00 8.90 12.59
C VAL A 163 -1.33 8.16 12.48
N ASN A 164 -2.42 8.90 12.27
CA ASN A 164 -3.75 8.30 12.13
C ASN A 164 -3.88 7.47 10.85
N TYR A 165 -3.23 7.88 9.75
CA TYR A 165 -3.12 7.06 8.54
C TYR A 165 -2.43 5.71 8.81
N TYR A 166 -1.27 5.73 9.47
CA TYR A 166 -0.53 4.50 9.76
C TYR A 166 -1.18 3.65 10.86
N ARG A 167 -1.96 4.24 11.77
CA ARG A 167 -2.84 3.49 12.69
C ARG A 167 -3.96 2.77 11.95
N LEU A 168 -4.61 3.44 11.00
CA LEU A 168 -5.58 2.78 10.10
C LEU A 168 -4.90 1.65 9.32
N LYS A 169 -3.69 1.88 8.78
CA LYS A 169 -2.89 0.83 8.12
C LYS A 169 -2.58 -0.35 9.05
N ALA A 170 -2.29 -0.09 10.33
CA ALA A 170 -2.07 -1.13 11.33
C ALA A 170 -3.33 -1.97 11.61
N ASP A 171 -4.49 -1.32 11.75
CA ASP A 171 -5.78 -2.01 11.90
C ASP A 171 -6.09 -2.92 10.70
N LEU A 172 -5.91 -2.39 9.48
CA LEU A 172 -6.14 -3.13 8.24
C LEU A 172 -5.15 -4.29 8.05
N TYR A 173 -3.88 -4.08 8.42
CA TYR A 173 -2.87 -5.13 8.47
C TYR A 173 -3.27 -6.23 9.46
N ASN A 174 -3.69 -5.88 10.67
CA ASN A 174 -4.13 -6.83 11.67
C ASN A 174 -5.30 -7.69 11.18
N ILE A 175 -6.28 -7.08 10.51
CA ILE A 175 -7.42 -7.78 9.93
C ILE A 175 -6.95 -8.74 8.83
N SER A 176 -6.12 -8.27 7.89
CA SER A 176 -5.58 -9.10 6.81
C SER A 176 -4.79 -10.29 7.36
N SER A 177 -3.90 -10.04 8.33
CA SER A 177 -3.10 -11.05 9.00
C SER A 177 -3.97 -12.04 9.79
N LEU A 178 -5.03 -11.58 10.46
CA LEU A 178 -5.97 -12.45 11.17
C LEU A 178 -6.61 -13.46 10.20
N ILE A 179 -7.13 -12.99 9.06
CA ILE A 179 -7.76 -13.88 8.08
C ILE A 179 -6.74 -14.84 7.45
N ARG A 180 -5.54 -14.36 7.12
CA ARG A 180 -4.46 -15.20 6.56
C ARG A 180 -4.01 -16.28 7.55
N LEU A 181 -3.79 -15.92 8.81
CA LEU A 181 -3.41 -16.88 9.86
C LEU A 181 -4.52 -17.91 10.11
N ALA A 182 -5.78 -17.47 10.18
CA ALA A 182 -6.93 -18.37 10.32
C ALA A 182 -7.04 -19.33 9.12
N ARG A 183 -6.83 -18.85 7.88
CA ARG A 183 -6.81 -19.69 6.67
C ARG A 183 -5.70 -20.74 6.69
N LEU A 184 -4.53 -20.37 7.21
CA LEU A 184 -3.35 -21.25 7.28
C LEU A 184 -3.38 -22.19 8.50
N GLY A 185 -4.36 -22.06 9.40
CA GLY A 185 -4.40 -22.83 10.65
C GLY A 185 -3.26 -22.47 11.61
N LEU A 186 -2.68 -21.27 11.49
CA LEU A 186 -1.62 -20.80 12.37
C LEU A 186 -2.23 -20.26 13.67
N GLY A 187 -1.87 -20.91 14.78
CA GLY A 187 -2.53 -20.71 16.07
C GLY A 187 -2.15 -19.44 16.83
N ARG A 188 -2.78 -19.28 17.99
CA ARG A 188 -2.70 -18.11 18.88
C ARG A 188 -1.28 -17.58 19.13
N LYS A 189 -0.30 -18.46 19.38
CA LYS A 189 1.09 -18.06 19.67
C LYS A 189 1.71 -17.26 18.53
N THR A 190 1.53 -17.72 17.29
CA THR A 190 2.03 -17.05 16.08
C THR A 190 1.29 -15.73 15.85
N GLY A 191 -0.02 -15.69 16.07
CA GLY A 191 -0.79 -14.45 16.00
C GLY A 191 -0.27 -13.38 16.97
N LEU A 192 -0.03 -13.75 18.23
CA LEU A 192 0.46 -12.82 19.26
C LEU A 192 1.79 -12.14 18.90
N SER A 193 2.71 -12.84 18.25
CA SER A 193 3.99 -12.26 17.84
C SER A 193 3.87 -11.33 16.61
N LEU A 194 2.83 -11.49 15.80
CA LEU A 194 2.68 -10.79 14.51
C LEU A 194 1.69 -9.63 14.54
N PHE A 195 0.71 -9.64 15.45
CA PHE A 195 -0.25 -8.55 15.55
C PHE A 195 0.38 -7.27 16.11
N VAL A 196 -0.10 -6.13 15.62
CA VAL A 196 0.26 -4.79 16.09
C VAL A 196 -0.75 -4.34 17.12
N HIS A 197 -0.28 -3.79 18.25
CA HIS A 197 -1.17 -3.15 19.20
C HIS A 197 -1.69 -1.82 18.64
N THR A 198 -3.00 -1.63 18.69
CA THR A 198 -3.68 -0.44 18.14
C THR A 198 -4.81 0.00 19.08
N ASP A 199 -5.33 1.21 18.88
CA ASP A 199 -6.49 1.71 19.63
C ASP A 199 -7.74 0.83 19.38
N GLY A 200 -7.85 0.24 18.18
CA GLY A 200 -8.96 -0.65 17.80
C GLY A 200 -8.79 -2.10 18.24
N PHE A 201 -7.55 -2.60 18.29
CA PHE A 201 -7.26 -4.01 18.49
C PHE A 201 -6.08 -4.28 19.42
N LYS A 202 -6.34 -5.11 20.42
CA LYS A 202 -5.30 -5.75 21.25
C LYS A 202 -4.86 -7.07 20.61
N PRO A 203 -3.55 -7.39 20.56
CA PRO A 203 -3.06 -8.66 20.03
C PRO A 203 -3.71 -9.88 20.67
N GLU A 204 -3.97 -9.85 21.98
CA GLU A 204 -4.56 -10.97 22.72
C GLU A 204 -6.01 -11.24 22.34
N TYR A 205 -6.74 -10.17 21.96
CA TYR A 205 -8.09 -10.28 21.44
C TYR A 205 -8.07 -10.87 20.04
N LEU A 206 -7.25 -10.33 19.12
CA LEU A 206 -7.17 -10.87 17.76
C LEU A 206 -6.73 -12.34 17.76
N ALA A 207 -5.75 -12.69 18.59
CA ALA A 207 -5.27 -14.05 18.70
C ALA A 207 -6.31 -15.02 19.28
N SER A 208 -7.28 -14.56 20.08
CA SER A 208 -8.39 -15.40 20.55
C SER A 208 -9.46 -15.66 19.48
N LEU A 209 -9.49 -14.86 18.41
CA LEU A 209 -10.41 -15.06 17.29
C LEU A 209 -9.93 -16.16 16.32
N LEU A 210 -8.63 -16.48 16.32
CA LEU A 210 -8.05 -17.52 15.46
C LEU A 210 -8.68 -18.90 15.72
N ASP A 211 -9.08 -19.17 16.96
CA ASP A 211 -9.69 -20.45 17.37
C ASP A 211 -11.18 -20.56 16.97
N GLN A 212 -11.79 -19.49 16.48
CA GLN A 212 -13.25 -19.39 16.23
C GLN A 212 -13.65 -19.59 14.77
N GLY A 213 -12.67 -19.73 13.85
CA GLY A 213 -12.92 -19.84 12.41
C GLY A 213 -13.50 -18.56 11.79
N PHE A 214 -13.81 -18.61 10.48
CA PHE A 214 -14.25 -17.44 9.74
C PHE A 214 -15.61 -16.89 10.19
N ASP A 215 -16.56 -17.75 10.60
CA ASP A 215 -17.87 -17.31 11.10
C ASP A 215 -17.76 -16.56 12.43
N GLY A 216 -16.89 -17.04 13.33
CA GLY A 216 -16.60 -16.37 14.59
C GLY A 216 -15.93 -15.01 14.39
N ILE A 217 -14.96 -14.95 13.46
CA ILE A 217 -14.33 -13.69 13.06
C ILE A 217 -15.38 -12.73 12.47
N ARG A 218 -16.17 -13.17 11.49
CA ARG A 218 -17.21 -12.35 10.86
C ARG A 218 -18.18 -11.76 11.89
N SER A 219 -18.62 -12.58 12.85
CA SER A 219 -19.53 -12.16 13.92
C SER A 219 -18.88 -11.13 14.86
N SER A 220 -17.60 -11.32 15.19
CA SER A 220 -16.83 -10.43 16.08
C SER A 220 -16.65 -9.02 15.53
N PHE A 221 -16.68 -8.84 14.21
CA PHE A 221 -16.52 -7.54 13.54
C PHE A 221 -17.84 -6.94 13.03
N SER A 222 -18.98 -7.57 13.30
CA SER A 222 -20.30 -7.19 12.80
C SER A 222 -20.77 -5.77 13.17
N ARG A 223 -20.21 -5.17 14.22
CA ARG A 223 -20.50 -3.79 14.66
C ARG A 223 -19.29 -2.85 14.53
N SER A 224 -18.22 -3.33 13.92
CA SER A 224 -17.00 -2.55 13.73
C SER A 224 -17.06 -1.72 12.44
N PRO A 225 -16.25 -0.66 12.31
CA PRO A 225 -16.07 0.05 11.05
C PRO A 225 -15.60 -0.86 9.89
N TYR A 226 -15.04 -2.03 10.20
CA TYR A 226 -14.48 -2.99 9.25
C TYR A 226 -15.46 -4.09 8.83
N GLN A 227 -16.71 -4.05 9.29
CA GLN A 227 -17.74 -5.06 8.98
C GLN A 227 -17.82 -5.32 7.46
N ASN A 228 -17.89 -4.26 6.67
CA ASN A 228 -18.05 -4.36 5.23
C ASN A 228 -16.82 -5.02 4.57
N LEU A 229 -15.61 -4.57 4.96
CA LEU A 229 -14.35 -5.12 4.47
C LEU A 229 -14.25 -6.62 4.74
N ILE A 230 -14.57 -7.05 5.96
CA ILE A 230 -14.49 -8.46 6.37
C ILE A 230 -15.56 -9.30 5.68
N ALA A 231 -16.81 -8.82 5.63
CA ALA A 231 -17.89 -9.55 5.00
C ALA A 231 -17.63 -9.78 3.50
N GLN A 232 -17.30 -8.72 2.75
CA GLN A 232 -17.01 -8.84 1.32
C GLN A 232 -15.74 -9.64 1.04
N GLY A 233 -14.70 -9.44 1.84
CA GLY A 233 -13.43 -10.15 1.69
C GLY A 233 -13.58 -11.65 1.95
N LEU A 234 -14.26 -12.04 3.03
CA LEU A 234 -14.50 -13.46 3.35
C LEU A 234 -15.39 -14.12 2.30
N ASP A 235 -16.48 -13.47 1.88
CA ASP A 235 -17.35 -13.99 0.82
C ASP A 235 -16.58 -14.25 -0.48
N PHE A 236 -15.67 -13.35 -0.84
CA PHE A 236 -14.84 -13.51 -2.02
C PHE A 236 -13.79 -14.61 -1.83
N LEU A 237 -13.16 -14.68 -0.66
CA LEU A 237 -12.21 -15.73 -0.32
C LEU A 237 -12.86 -17.13 -0.38
N GLU A 238 -14.06 -17.29 0.17
CA GLU A 238 -14.80 -18.56 0.14
C GLU A 238 -15.21 -18.95 -1.29
N LYS A 239 -15.66 -17.98 -2.11
CA LYS A 239 -16.13 -18.25 -3.48
C LYS A 239 -15.03 -18.40 -4.51
N LYS A 240 -13.90 -17.70 -4.34
CA LYS A 240 -12.82 -17.58 -5.35
C LYS A 240 -11.46 -18.05 -4.85
N ASN A 241 -11.35 -18.46 -3.58
CA ASN A 241 -10.10 -18.88 -2.94
C ASN A 241 -8.97 -17.82 -3.04
N SER A 242 -9.35 -16.54 -3.10
CA SER A 242 -8.47 -15.41 -3.40
C SER A 242 -8.62 -14.28 -2.39
N PHE A 243 -7.51 -13.61 -2.07
CA PHE A 243 -7.48 -12.43 -1.20
C PHE A 243 -7.64 -11.11 -1.97
N LEU A 244 -7.81 -11.15 -3.29
CA LEU A 244 -7.80 -9.97 -4.15
C LEU A 244 -8.81 -8.91 -3.69
N ARG A 245 -10.02 -9.32 -3.28
CA ARG A 245 -11.03 -8.40 -2.73
C ARG A 245 -10.58 -7.74 -1.43
N PHE A 246 -9.91 -8.46 -0.54
CA PHE A 246 -9.36 -7.87 0.69
C PHE A 246 -8.32 -6.81 0.36
N GLU A 247 -7.36 -7.14 -0.50
CA GLU A 247 -6.28 -6.23 -0.92
C GLU A 247 -6.86 -4.96 -1.53
N ARG A 248 -7.85 -5.10 -2.41
CA ARG A 248 -8.57 -3.98 -3.02
C ARG A 248 -9.26 -3.08 -1.98
N LEU A 249 -10.00 -3.66 -1.04
CA LEU A 249 -10.75 -2.90 -0.03
C LEU A 249 -9.83 -2.21 1.00
N ILE A 250 -8.68 -2.82 1.30
CA ILE A 250 -7.64 -2.20 2.13
C ILE A 250 -7.07 -0.98 1.43
N ASP A 251 -6.67 -1.11 0.15
CA ASP A 251 -6.16 -0.01 -0.66
C ASP A 251 -7.20 1.12 -0.77
N GLU A 252 -8.48 0.79 -1.02
CA GLU A 252 -9.58 1.76 -1.07
C GLU A 252 -9.74 2.52 0.25
N SER A 253 -9.63 1.83 1.39
CA SER A 253 -9.75 2.43 2.72
C SER A 253 -8.61 3.42 3.00
N LEU A 254 -7.38 3.04 2.66
CA LEU A 254 -6.19 3.88 2.84
C LEU A 254 -6.23 5.13 1.94
N LEU A 255 -6.55 4.94 0.66
CA LEU A 255 -6.65 6.04 -0.29
C LEU A 255 -7.84 6.97 0.04
N SER A 256 -8.97 6.42 0.51
CA SER A 256 -10.10 7.22 0.99
C SER A 256 -9.71 8.11 2.18
N TYR A 257 -8.93 7.57 3.13
CA TYR A 257 -8.38 8.38 4.22
C TYR A 257 -7.48 9.51 3.71
N MET A 258 -6.54 9.21 2.80
CA MET A 258 -5.61 10.18 2.21
C MET A 258 -6.30 11.32 1.47
N LYS A 259 -7.46 11.09 0.83
CA LYS A 259 -8.22 12.15 0.16
C LYS A 259 -8.57 13.32 1.07
N GLN A 260 -8.72 13.06 2.36
CA GLN A 260 -9.02 14.10 3.35
C GLN A 260 -7.90 15.14 3.47
N ALA A 261 -6.67 14.83 3.04
CA ALA A 261 -5.57 15.79 3.03
C ALA A 261 -5.78 16.93 2.02
N ARG A 262 -6.67 16.75 1.02
CA ARG A 262 -6.93 17.76 -0.02
C ARG A 262 -7.44 19.09 0.52
N ARG A 263 -8.04 19.10 1.72
CA ARG A 263 -8.53 20.33 2.37
C ARG A 263 -7.43 21.14 3.06
N PHE A 264 -6.26 20.55 3.30
CA PHE A 264 -5.19 21.26 3.99
C PHE A 264 -4.50 22.22 3.02
N ILE A 265 -4.42 23.47 3.45
CA ILE A 265 -3.73 24.55 2.75
C ILE A 265 -2.31 24.79 3.29
N PHE A 266 -2.00 24.19 4.44
CA PHE A 266 -0.69 24.22 5.12
C PHE A 266 -0.33 22.81 5.60
N GLY A 267 0.96 22.55 5.78
CA GLY A 267 1.48 21.27 6.23
C GLY A 267 1.95 20.35 5.11
N VAL A 268 2.57 19.24 5.50
CA VAL A 268 3.23 18.31 4.57
C VAL A 268 2.27 17.27 4.00
N GLU A 269 1.09 17.13 4.59
CA GLU A 269 0.11 16.10 4.25
C GLU A 269 -0.29 16.11 2.77
N PRO A 270 -0.54 17.26 2.11
CA PRO A 270 -0.87 17.26 0.68
C PRO A 270 0.27 16.73 -0.20
N LEU A 271 1.53 17.03 0.15
CA LEU A 271 2.71 16.56 -0.59
C LEU A 271 2.84 15.04 -0.47
N PHE A 272 2.81 14.52 0.76
CA PHE A 272 2.88 13.09 1.02
C PHE A 272 1.74 12.35 0.32
N CYS A 273 0.50 12.81 0.49
CA CYS A 273 -0.66 12.15 -0.08
C CYS A 273 -0.65 12.18 -1.60
N TYR A 274 -0.26 13.29 -2.24
CA TYR A 274 -0.14 13.34 -3.70
C TYR A 274 0.85 12.29 -4.21
N TYR A 275 2.03 12.19 -3.60
CA TYR A 275 3.02 11.19 -4.00
C TYR A 275 2.46 9.77 -3.84
N SER A 276 1.82 9.47 -2.71
CA SER A 276 1.18 8.16 -2.50
C SER A 276 0.05 7.86 -3.48
N PHE A 277 -0.76 8.86 -3.85
CA PHE A 277 -1.79 8.71 -4.89
C PHE A 277 -1.19 8.40 -6.26
N LEU A 278 -0.10 9.07 -6.61
CA LEU A 278 0.62 8.84 -7.86
C LEU A 278 1.25 7.44 -7.89
N GLU A 279 1.86 6.97 -6.79
CA GLU A 279 2.38 5.60 -6.71
C GLU A 279 1.27 4.55 -6.85
N ALA A 280 0.11 4.78 -6.22
CA ALA A 280 -1.05 3.90 -6.37
C ALA A 280 -1.63 3.94 -7.80
N GLU A 281 -1.60 5.10 -8.47
CA GLU A 281 -1.98 5.27 -9.87
C GLU A 281 -1.05 4.51 -10.82
N ILE A 282 0.26 4.62 -10.63
CA ILE A 282 1.28 3.87 -11.37
C ILE A 282 1.09 2.37 -11.18
N THR A 283 0.82 1.93 -9.95
CA THR A 283 0.56 0.51 -9.65
C THR A 283 -0.68 0.01 -10.39
N ARG A 284 -1.78 0.79 -10.39
CA ARG A 284 -3.00 0.47 -11.14
C ARG A 284 -2.77 0.42 -12.65
N LEU A 285 -2.01 1.37 -13.19
CA LEU A 285 -1.62 1.39 -14.60
C LEU A 285 -0.80 0.16 -14.99
N ARG A 286 0.19 -0.22 -14.17
CA ARG A 286 0.99 -1.43 -14.39
C ARG A 286 0.13 -2.70 -14.34
N ARG A 287 -0.80 -2.80 -13.38
CA ARG A 287 -1.77 -3.92 -13.32
C ARG A 287 -2.60 -4.01 -14.61
N ILE A 288 -3.12 -2.89 -15.12
CA ILE A 288 -3.87 -2.87 -16.39
C ILE A 288 -2.99 -3.27 -17.55
N TYR A 289 -1.78 -2.72 -17.65
CA TYR A 289 -0.84 -3.02 -18.72
C TYR A 289 -0.50 -4.52 -18.78
N ILE A 290 -0.10 -5.10 -17.65
CA ILE A 290 0.19 -6.55 -17.54
C ILE A 290 -1.05 -7.38 -17.86
N GLY A 291 -2.22 -6.98 -17.34
CA GLY A 291 -3.47 -7.67 -17.63
C GLY A 291 -3.84 -7.66 -19.11
N LYS A 292 -3.61 -6.55 -19.82
CA LYS A 292 -3.84 -6.44 -21.27
C LYS A 292 -2.80 -7.23 -22.06
N LEU A 293 -1.52 -7.12 -21.70
CA LEU A 293 -0.42 -7.86 -22.32
C LEU A 293 -0.66 -9.38 -22.27
N HIS A 294 -1.15 -9.89 -21.15
CA HIS A 294 -1.50 -11.30 -20.97
C HIS A 294 -2.95 -11.65 -21.33
N ARG A 295 -3.72 -10.70 -21.88
CA ARG A 295 -5.12 -10.88 -22.30
C ARG A 295 -6.04 -11.44 -21.22
N LEU A 296 -5.84 -11.00 -19.98
CA LEU A 296 -6.70 -11.37 -18.86
C LEU A 296 -8.14 -10.84 -19.06
N PRO A 297 -9.16 -11.54 -18.56
CA PRO A 297 -10.53 -11.05 -18.57
C PRO A 297 -10.64 -9.68 -17.91
N VAL A 298 -11.40 -8.77 -18.54
CA VAL A 298 -11.55 -7.38 -18.04
C VAL A 298 -12.09 -7.36 -16.61
N ASP A 299 -12.98 -8.29 -16.26
CA ASP A 299 -13.54 -8.39 -14.91
C ASP A 299 -12.49 -8.77 -13.86
N GLU A 300 -11.50 -9.62 -14.21
CA GLU A 300 -10.38 -9.95 -13.32
C GLU A 300 -9.43 -8.77 -13.15
N ILE A 301 -9.13 -8.05 -14.24
CA ILE A 301 -8.32 -6.82 -14.15
C ILE A 301 -9.05 -5.82 -13.24
N ARG A 302 -10.34 -5.56 -13.49
CA ARG A 302 -11.16 -4.63 -12.71
C ARG A 302 -11.21 -5.01 -11.23
N GLU A 303 -11.31 -6.30 -10.93
CA GLU A 303 -11.32 -6.81 -9.56
C GLU A 303 -10.04 -6.46 -8.79
N SER A 304 -8.91 -6.38 -9.49
CA SER A 304 -7.62 -6.01 -8.89
C SER A 304 -7.43 -4.51 -8.66
N LEU A 305 -8.34 -3.65 -9.13
CA LEU A 305 -8.17 -2.20 -9.10
C LEU A 305 -8.98 -1.57 -7.97
N PRO A 306 -8.33 -0.85 -7.04
CA PRO A 306 -9.02 -0.03 -6.05
C PRO A 306 -9.94 1.01 -6.71
N GLU A 307 -11.20 1.06 -6.30
CA GLU A 307 -12.17 2.05 -6.76
C GLU A 307 -12.09 3.32 -5.90
N VAL A 308 -11.18 4.22 -6.28
CA VAL A 308 -10.93 5.43 -5.48
C VAL A 308 -11.05 6.68 -6.32
N TYR A 309 -12.28 7.23 -6.39
CA TYR A 309 -12.62 8.44 -7.13
C TYR A 309 -13.36 9.45 -6.27
#